data_AF-A0A9D4NHK3-F1
#
_entry.id   AF-A0A9D4NHK3-F1
#
_cell.length_a   1.000
_cell.length_b   1.000
_cell.length_c   1.000
_cell.angle_alpha   90.00
_cell.angle_beta   90.00
_cell.angle_gamma   90.00
#
_symmetry.space_group_name_H-M   'P 1'
#
loop_
_entity.id
_entity.type
_entity.pdbx_description
1 polymer ?
#
loop_
_entity_poly.entity_id
_entity_poly.type
_entity_poly.pdbx_seq_one_letter_code
_entity_poly.pdbx_strand_id
1 'polypeptide(L)' 'MLSCTPNATCPFIMSPNGDIVTNADLHSYPNNSFQLSVVATDKYSKNPTPYTVIVEITGQYIETTG' A
#
# COMPACT_ATOMS: atom_id res chain seq x y z
N MET A 1 -0.65 8.92 7.75
CA MET A 1 -1.69 8.97 6.71
C MET A 1 -1.11 8.31 5.47
N LEU A 2 -1.84 7.36 4.88
CA LEU A 2 -1.37 6.55 3.75
C LEU A 2 -2.17 6.95 2.49
N SER A 3 -1.47 7.20 1.39
CA SER A 3 -2.08 7.52 0.09
C SER A 3 -1.41 6.73 -1.02
N CYS A 4 -2.20 6.37 -2.03
CA CYS A 4 -1.76 5.63 -3.21
C CYS A 4 -1.81 6.51 -4.46
N THR A 5 -0.88 6.30 -5.38
CA THR A 5 -1.03 6.69 -6.79
C THR A 5 -0.87 5.44 -7.68
N PRO A 6 -1.60 5.32 -8.81
CA PRO A 6 -2.41 6.36 -9.49
C PRO A 6 -3.93 6.35 -9.19
N ASN A 7 -4.47 5.41 -8.40
CA ASN A 7 -5.92 5.29 -8.19
C ASN A 7 -6.44 6.14 -7.02
N ALA A 8 -7.68 6.66 -7.17
CA ALA A 8 -8.40 7.42 -6.15
C ALA A 8 -8.73 6.61 -4.88
N THR A 9 -8.79 5.28 -4.99
CA THR A 9 -8.97 4.35 -3.87
C THR A 9 -7.67 3.59 -3.65
N CYS A 10 -7.09 3.73 -2.46
CA CYS A 10 -5.88 3.03 -2.07
C CYS A 10 -6.25 1.67 -1.48
N PRO A 11 -5.85 0.53 -2.09
CA PRO A 11 -6.21 -0.80 -1.61
C PRO A 11 -5.42 -1.26 -0.38
N PHE A 12 -4.64 -0.36 0.21
CA PHE A 12 -3.77 -0.64 1.34
C PHE A 12 -4.19 0.18 2.55
N ILE A 13 -4.05 -0.42 3.73
CA ILE A 13 -4.18 0.25 5.02
C ILE A 13 -2.96 -0.05 5.87
N MET A 14 -2.66 0.86 6.80
CA MET A 14 -1.67 0.63 7.83
C MET A 14 -2.36 0.05 9.06
N SER A 15 -1.94 -1.13 9.50
CA SER A 15 -2.41 -1.74 10.74
C SER A 15 -1.94 -0.93 11.96
N PRO A 16 -2.56 -1.09 13.14
CA PRO A 16 -2.07 -0.46 14.37
C PRO A 16 -0.62 -0.81 14.74
N ASN A 17 -0.12 -1.93 14.24
CA ASN A 17 1.25 -2.40 14.47
C ASN A 17 2.25 -1.83 13.45
N GLY A 18 1.78 -1.06 12.46
CA GLY A 18 2.62 -0.48 11.41
C GLY A 18 2.74 -1.33 10.15
N ASP A 19 2.12 -2.51 10.10
CA ASP A 19 2.12 -3.36 8.91
C ASP A 19 1.26 -2.75 7.80
N ILE A 20 1.69 -2.88 6.54
CA ILE A 20 0.89 -2.52 5.39
C ILE A 20 0.15 -3.76 4.93
N VAL A 21 -1.19 -3.72 4.99
CA VAL A 21 -2.05 -4.83 4.59
C VAL A 21 -3.05 -4.37 3.53
N THR A 22 -3.51 -5.31 2.71
CA THR A 22 -4.50 -5.07 1.67
C THR A 22 -5.91 -5.11 2.27
N ASN A 23 -6.76 -4.13 1.95
CA ASN A 23 -8.17 -4.09 2.39
C ASN A 23 -9.18 -4.23 1.23
N ALA A 24 -8.69 -4.47 0.02
CA ALA A 24 -9.51 -4.61 -1.18
C ALA A 24 -8.98 -5.75 -2.05
N ASP A 25 -9.84 -6.27 -2.91
CA ASP A 25 -9.44 -7.22 -3.94
C ASP A 25 -8.55 -6.53 -4.99
N LEU A 26 -7.30 -6.99 -5.08
CA LEU A 26 -6.29 -6.44 -5.98
C LEU A 26 -6.55 -6.84 -7.45
N HIS A 27 -7.38 -7.84 -7.72
CA HIS A 27 -7.72 -8.26 -9.09
C HIS A 27 -8.45 -7.17 -9.88
N SER A 28 -9.17 -6.29 -9.17
CA SER A 28 -9.90 -5.17 -9.77
C SER A 28 -9.00 -3.99 -10.14
N TYR A 29 -7.71 -4.02 -9.79
CA TYR A 29 -6.78 -2.94 -10.05
C TYR A 29 -5.99 -3.20 -11.35
N PRO A 30 -6.05 -2.28 -12.32
CA PRO A 30 -5.40 -2.47 -13.63
C PRO A 30 -3.87 -2.37 -13.55
N ASN A 31 -3.33 -1.84 -12.45
CA ASN A 31 -1.90 -1.67 -12.24
C ASN A 31 -1.43 -2.63 -11.16
N ASN A 32 -0.30 -3.27 -11.41
CA ASN A 32 0.39 -4.14 -10.47
C ASN A 32 1.44 -3.41 -9.63
N SER A 33 1.60 -2.09 -9.82
CA SER A 33 2.53 -1.25 -9.07
C SER A 33 1.79 -0.09 -8.41
N PHE A 34 2.04 0.11 -7.12
CA PHE A 34 1.45 1.15 -6.30
C PHE A 34 2.53 1.93 -5.59
N GLN A 35 2.46 3.26 -5.70
CA GLN A 35 3.32 4.13 -4.93
C GLN A 35 2.57 4.59 -3.68
N LEU A 36 3.13 4.25 -2.51
CA LEU A 36 2.61 4.58 -1.20
C LEU A 36 3.40 5.72 -0.59
N SER A 37 2.71 6.76 -0.13
CA SER A 37 3.29 7.79 0.74
C SER A 37 2.97 7.46 2.19
N VAL A 38 4.03 7.27 2.99
CA VAL A 38 3.93 6.98 4.43
C VAL A 38 4.67 8.06 5.21
N VAL A 39 4.05 8.53 6.28
CA VAL A 39 4.62 9.56 7.14
C VAL A 39 4.97 8.93 8.47
N ALA A 40 6.26 8.88 8.79
CA ALA A 40 6.73 8.38 10.08
C ALA A 40 6.93 9.55 11.04
N THR A 41 6.38 9.42 12.24
CA THR A 41 6.63 10.30 13.37
C THR A 41 7.57 9.58 14.33
N ASP A 42 8.82 10.05 14.42
CA ASP A 42 9.74 9.64 15.46
C ASP A 42 9.47 10.50 16.71
N LYS A 43 9.51 9.89 17.90
CA LYS A 43 9.42 10.60 19.19
C LYS A 43 10.53 11.65 19.37
N TYR A 44 11.61 11.55 18.60
CA TYR A 44 12.72 12.51 18.61
C TYR A 44 12.62 13.60 17.51
N SER A 45 11.73 13.44 16.53
CA SER A 45 11.55 14.42 15.45
C SER A 45 10.23 15.17 15.60
N LYS A 46 10.31 16.49 15.77
CA LYS A 46 9.13 17.37 15.71
C LYS A 46 8.47 17.38 14.32
N ASN A 47 9.22 17.00 13.28
CA ASN A 47 8.74 17.04 11.91
C ASN A 47 8.46 15.62 11.39
N PRO A 48 7.23 15.35 10.92
CA PRO A 48 6.93 14.10 10.25
C PRO A 48 7.81 13.95 9.01
N THR A 49 8.50 12.81 8.87
CA THR A 49 9.35 12.55 7.70
C THR A 49 8.56 11.71 6.70
N PRO A 50 8.33 12.21 5.46
CA PRO A 50 7.65 11.44 4.44
C PRO A 50 8.61 10.41 3.81
N TYR A 51 8.10 9.20 3.60
CA TYR A 51 8.76 8.11 2.89
C TYR A 51 7.87 7.67 1.73
N THR A 52 8.51 7.32 0.62
CA THR A 52 7.83 6.72 -0.53
C THR A 52 8.21 5.26 -0.62
N VAL A 53 7.22 4.37 -0.67
CA VAL A 53 7.40 2.93 -0.85
C VAL A 53 6.71 2.52 -2.14
N ILE A 54 7.35 1.69 -2.94
CA ILE A 54 6.75 1.11 -4.15
C ILE A 54 6.39 -0.34 -3.82
N VAL A 55 5.13 -0.69 -4.01
CA VAL A 55 4.61 -2.05 -3.83
C VAL A 55 4.32 -2.62 -5.22
N GLU A 56 4.99 -3.72 -5.55
CA GLU A 56 4.79 -4.45 -6.79
C GLU A 56 4.16 -5.80 -6.49
N ILE A 57 3.02 -6.08 -7.14
CA ILE A 57 2.34 -7.36 -7.08
C ILE A 57 2.96 -8.26 -8.16
N THR A 58 3.78 -9.23 -7.73
CA THR A 58 4.50 -10.15 -8.62
C THR A 58 3.86 -11.53 -8.72
N GLY A 59 2.74 -11.76 -8.02
CA GLY A 59 1.98 -13.01 -8.06
C GLY A 59 1.15 -13.16 -9.33
N GLN A 60 1.15 -14.37 -9.89
CA GLN A 60 0.27 -14.76 -10.98
C GLN A 60 -0.97 -15.44 -10.39
N TYR A 61 -2.17 -14.98 -10.76
CA TYR A 61 -3.41 -15.67 -10.39
C TYR A 61 -3.45 -17.02 -11.11
N ILE A 62 -3.54 -18.12 -10.36
CA ILE A 62 -3.81 -19.46 -10.89
C ILE A 62 -5.26 -19.77 -10.57
N GLU A 63 -6.13 -19.62 -11.56
CA GLU A 63 -7.52 -20.06 -11.49
C GLU A 63 -7.52 -21.59 -11.51
N THR A 64 -7.57 -22.24 -10.35
CA THR A 64 -7.74 -23.70 -10.29
C THR A 64 -9.19 -24.03 -10.63
N THR A 65 -9.45 -24.33 -11.89
CA THR A 65 -10.72 -24.93 -12.34
C THR A 65 -10.79 -26.35 -11.79
N GLY A 66 -11.80 -26.62 -10.96
CA GLY A 66 -12.16 -27.96 -10.49
C GLY A 66 -13.30 -28.55 -11.29
#